data_AF-A0A1H6I3H3-F1
#
_entry.id   AF-A0A1H6I3H3-F1
#
_cell.length_a   1.000
_cell.length_b   1.000
_cell.length_c   1.000
_cell.angle_alpha   90.00
_cell.angle_beta   90.00
_cell.angle_gamma   90.00
#
_symmetry.space_group_name_H-M   'P 1'
#
loop_
_entity.id
_entity.type
_entity.pdbx_description
1 polymer ?
#
loop_
_entity_poly.entity_id
_entity_poly.type
_entity_poly.pdbx_seq_one_letter_code
_entity_poly.pdbx_strand_id
1 'polypeptide(L)'
;MKTKHFFRSMLICMSLVAFVYSCERENDNEEEEDDVENTTVSPRGVWVRTLGASGDKTDIAIGGIANEAENRVYMCEYKGTVGLYKGYIDGNTIVWDSSHNLPNASAKLKGTQLELYYPSVSYSLPTLYDKGSWSGNCGALSGGTSGSTNGKALFWTSSDLGCGSITVTLSGSTGTISQYYSSGTPDCGASGCANFSLPAGSYNFTAKCSTKNWSGTITITADGCSRMRLTS
;
A
#
# COMPACT_ATOMS: atom_id res chain seq x y z
N MET A 1 20.81 -4.43 74.18
CA MET A 1 20.51 -3.67 75.43
C MET A 1 19.68 -2.46 75.02
N LYS A 2 18.37 -2.47 75.26
CA LYS A 2 17.68 -1.96 76.46
C LYS A 2 17.80 -0.43 76.67
N THR A 3 16.71 0.25 76.27
CA THR A 3 15.89 1.20 77.06
C THR A 3 16.30 2.65 77.31
N LYS A 4 15.22 3.48 77.33
CA LYS A 4 14.94 4.78 78.03
C LYS A 4 15.14 6.04 77.18
N HIS A 5 14.06 6.72 76.74
CA HIS A 5 13.14 7.61 77.47
C HIS A 5 13.83 8.82 78.14
N PHE A 6 13.49 10.06 77.75
CA PHE A 6 12.76 11.09 78.54
C PHE A 6 12.94 12.53 77.97
N PHE A 7 11.83 13.14 77.54
CA PHE A 7 11.28 14.48 77.91
C PHE A 7 12.12 15.79 77.99
N ARG A 8 11.47 16.86 77.45
CA ARG A 8 11.45 18.32 77.79
C ARG A 8 11.88 19.22 76.60
N SER A 9 11.01 20.02 75.99
CA SER A 9 10.27 21.22 76.47
C SER A 9 11.21 22.41 76.75
N MET A 10 11.14 23.45 75.90
CA MET A 10 11.28 24.91 76.17
C MET A 10 11.38 25.63 74.80
N LEU A 11 10.29 26.13 74.20
CA LEU A 11 9.77 27.49 74.33
C LEU A 11 10.85 28.58 74.22
N ILE A 12 10.89 29.33 73.12
CA ILE A 12 11.06 30.79 73.09
C ILE A 12 10.49 31.33 71.78
N CYS A 13 9.65 32.35 71.97
CA CYS A 13 8.87 33.14 71.05
C CYS A 13 9.62 34.45 70.83
N MET A 14 9.78 34.93 69.58
CA MET A 14 9.62 36.35 69.24
C MET A 14 9.81 36.61 67.74
N SER A 15 8.67 36.81 67.09
CA SER A 15 8.37 37.73 66.00
C SER A 15 9.39 38.85 65.69
N LEU A 16 9.70 39.08 64.40
CA LEU A 16 9.32 40.31 63.70
C LEU A 16 9.59 40.24 62.17
N VAL A 17 8.49 40.29 61.41
CA VAL A 17 8.21 41.11 60.19
C VAL A 17 9.31 41.31 59.14
N ALA A 18 9.07 40.78 57.92
CA ALA A 18 8.84 41.59 56.71
C ALA A 18 8.38 40.70 55.54
N PHE A 19 7.28 41.11 54.91
CA PHE A 19 6.65 40.46 53.76
C PHE A 19 7.59 40.39 52.55
N VAL A 20 7.83 39.18 52.06
CA VAL A 20 8.35 38.90 50.73
C VAL A 20 7.18 38.93 49.74
N TYR A 21 7.15 39.92 48.84
CA TYR A 21 6.49 39.77 47.55
C TYR A 21 7.59 39.49 46.53
N SER A 22 7.93 38.20 46.38
CA SER A 22 8.62 37.70 45.19
C SER A 22 7.59 37.57 44.08
N CYS A 23 7.81 38.21 42.94
CA CYS A 23 7.15 37.83 41.69
C CYS A 23 7.76 36.49 41.25
N GLU A 24 7.18 35.37 41.67
CA GLU A 24 7.36 34.11 40.96
C GLU A 24 6.53 34.20 39.68
N ARG A 25 7.24 34.23 38.55
CA ARG A 25 6.67 34.11 37.22
C ARG A 25 6.29 32.64 37.06
N GLU A 26 5.04 32.31 37.38
CA GLU A 26 4.41 31.06 36.98
C GLU A 26 4.45 31.01 35.45
N ASN A 27 5.32 30.13 34.95
CA ASN A 27 5.44 29.84 33.54
C ASN A 27 4.47 28.70 33.30
N ASP A 28 3.20 29.06 33.10
CA ASP A 28 2.15 28.16 32.62
C ASP A 28 2.49 27.77 31.17
N ASN A 29 3.38 26.79 31.04
CA ASN A 29 3.43 25.95 29.86
C ASN A 29 2.23 25.02 29.96
N GLU A 30 1.08 25.52 29.50
CA GLU A 30 0.00 24.66 29.04
C GLU A 30 0.56 23.87 27.86
N GLU A 31 0.89 22.61 28.11
CA GLU A 31 1.19 21.63 27.08
C GLU A 31 -0.07 21.53 26.21
N GLU A 32 -0.02 22.12 25.01
CA GLU A 32 -0.95 21.80 23.94
C GLU A 32 -0.78 20.30 23.66
N GLU A 33 -1.67 19.49 24.23
CA GLU A 33 -1.90 18.13 23.75
C GLU A 33 -2.39 18.28 22.30
N ASP A 34 -1.45 18.16 21.37
CA ASP A 34 -1.74 17.90 19.97
C ASP A 34 -2.60 16.63 19.95
N ASP A 35 -3.92 16.81 19.82
CA ASP A 35 -4.87 15.81 19.40
C ASP A 35 -4.40 15.32 18.02
N VAL A 36 -3.48 14.34 18.03
CA VAL A 36 -3.10 13.57 16.86
C VAL A 36 -4.37 12.86 16.45
N GLU A 37 -5.08 13.48 15.50
CA GLU A 37 -6.19 12.91 14.77
C GLU A 37 -5.75 11.51 14.36
N ASN A 38 -6.22 10.50 15.10
CA ASN A 38 -5.97 9.10 14.86
C ASN A 38 -6.77 8.74 13.62
N THR A 39 -6.35 9.28 12.48
CA THR A 39 -6.76 8.85 11.16
C THR A 39 -6.41 7.38 11.14
N THR A 40 -7.42 6.54 11.31
CA THR A 40 -7.29 5.10 11.33
C THR A 40 -6.81 4.69 9.94
N VAL A 41 -5.48 4.65 9.78
CA VAL A 41 -4.86 4.35 8.50
C VAL A 41 -5.29 2.91 8.17
N SER A 42 -6.03 2.77 7.07
CA SER A 42 -6.70 1.53 6.74
C SER A 42 -5.68 0.42 6.41
N PRO A 43 -5.78 -0.79 6.99
CA PRO A 43 -4.90 -1.90 6.64
C PRO A 43 -5.19 -2.51 5.26
N ARG A 44 -6.05 -1.86 4.44
CA ARG A 44 -6.47 -2.37 3.13
C ARG A 44 -5.31 -2.48 2.13
N GLY A 45 -5.40 -3.48 1.26
CA GLY A 45 -4.46 -3.77 0.17
C GLY A 45 -3.72 -5.09 0.35
N VAL A 46 -2.67 -5.27 -0.44
CA VAL A 46 -1.85 -6.49 -0.44
C VAL A 46 -0.53 -6.26 0.29
N TRP A 47 -0.18 -7.24 1.12
CA TRP A 47 0.93 -7.23 2.05
C TRP A 47 1.70 -8.53 1.89
N VAL A 48 3.02 -8.45 1.83
CA VAL A 48 3.89 -9.59 1.54
C VAL A 48 4.95 -9.72 2.62
N ARG A 49 5.25 -10.96 2.98
CA ARG A 49 6.38 -11.31 3.82
C ARG A 49 7.26 -12.29 3.05
N THR A 50 8.47 -11.86 2.73
CA THR A 50 9.37 -12.66 1.87
C THR A 50 10.26 -13.61 2.65
N LEU A 51 10.43 -13.45 3.97
CA LEU A 51 11.20 -14.32 4.88
C LEU A 51 10.84 -14.02 6.35
N GLY A 52 9.96 -14.81 6.97
CA GLY A 52 9.75 -14.68 8.43
C GLY A 52 10.87 -15.29 9.26
N ALA A 53 10.80 -15.16 10.59
CA ALA A 53 11.75 -15.77 11.52
C ALA A 53 11.87 -17.31 11.35
N SER A 54 10.79 -17.96 10.93
CA SER A 54 10.70 -19.39 10.58
C SER A 54 11.06 -19.71 9.12
N GLY A 55 11.34 -18.68 8.31
CA GLY A 55 11.60 -18.80 6.88
C GLY A 55 10.35 -18.94 6.01
N ASP A 56 9.15 -18.72 6.57
CA ASP A 56 7.91 -18.80 5.78
C ASP A 56 7.67 -17.51 4.99
N LYS A 57 7.02 -17.70 3.84
CA LYS A 57 6.55 -16.64 2.95
C LYS A 57 5.04 -16.64 2.95
N THR A 58 4.48 -15.44 3.05
CA THR A 58 3.04 -15.26 3.19
C THR A 58 2.60 -13.99 2.48
N ASP A 59 1.49 -14.08 1.76
CA ASP A 59 0.77 -12.91 1.23
C ASP A 59 -0.52 -12.73 2.01
N ILE A 60 -0.92 -11.49 2.24
CA ILE A 60 -2.21 -11.14 2.83
C ILE A 60 -2.85 -10.06 1.97
N ALA A 61 -4.09 -10.29 1.54
CA ALA A 61 -4.95 -9.30 0.91
C ALA A 61 -6.08 -8.94 1.88
N ILE A 62 -6.26 -7.65 2.17
CA ILE A 62 -7.32 -7.12 3.04
C ILE A 62 -8.15 -6.14 2.23
N GLY A 63 -9.41 -6.49 1.96
CA GLY A 63 -10.32 -5.70 1.13
C GLY A 63 -9.84 -5.54 -0.31
N GLY A 64 -10.67 -4.89 -1.15
CA GLY A 64 -10.39 -4.73 -2.58
C GLY A 64 -10.25 -6.05 -3.34
N ILE A 65 -10.74 -7.15 -2.76
CA ILE A 65 -10.82 -8.46 -3.39
C ILE A 65 -12.12 -8.46 -4.19
N ALA A 66 -12.03 -8.76 -5.47
CA ALA A 66 -13.18 -8.67 -6.34
C ALA A 66 -14.21 -9.77 -6.07
N ASN A 67 -15.48 -9.40 -6.28
CA ASN A 67 -16.65 -10.24 -5.98
C ASN A 67 -16.73 -10.68 -4.51
N GLU A 68 -16.02 -10.00 -3.62
CA GLU A 68 -15.98 -10.26 -2.20
C GLU A 68 -16.38 -9.00 -1.43
N ALA A 69 -16.78 -9.17 -0.17
CA ALA A 69 -17.10 -8.05 0.69
C ALA A 69 -15.85 -7.15 0.92
N GLU A 70 -16.06 -5.86 1.15
CA GLU A 70 -14.94 -4.91 1.35
C GLU A 70 -14.04 -5.26 2.54
N ASN A 71 -14.57 -6.00 3.50
CA ASN A 71 -13.85 -6.46 4.67
C ASN A 71 -13.29 -7.88 4.51
N ARG A 72 -13.33 -8.48 3.32
CA ARG A 72 -12.78 -9.82 3.08
C ARG A 72 -11.27 -9.84 3.25
N VAL A 73 -10.75 -10.92 3.82
CA VAL A 73 -9.31 -11.17 3.99
C VAL A 73 -8.94 -12.50 3.38
N TYR A 74 -7.90 -12.51 2.53
CA TYR A 74 -7.27 -13.72 2.00
C TYR A 74 -5.81 -13.75 2.46
N MET A 75 -5.33 -14.90 2.93
CA MET A 75 -3.93 -15.12 3.29
C MET A 75 -3.41 -16.39 2.60
N CYS A 76 -2.33 -16.26 1.85
CA CYS A 76 -1.68 -17.39 1.19
C CYS A 76 -0.35 -17.69 1.88
N GLU A 77 -0.23 -18.89 2.43
CA GLU A 77 1.01 -19.38 3.05
C GLU A 77 1.72 -20.37 2.14
N TYR A 78 3.02 -20.16 1.95
CA TYR A 78 3.80 -20.82 0.91
C TYR A 78 4.65 -21.97 1.43
N LYS A 79 4.90 -21.98 2.74
CA LYS A 79 5.82 -22.90 3.40
C LYS A 79 5.25 -23.22 4.78
N GLY A 80 5.39 -24.47 5.22
CA GLY A 80 4.68 -24.98 6.40
C GLY A 80 3.33 -25.56 5.98
N THR A 81 2.24 -25.12 6.63
CA THR A 81 0.88 -25.52 6.28
C THR A 81 0.39 -24.71 5.08
N VAL A 82 0.86 -25.08 3.90
CA VAL A 82 0.56 -24.40 2.62
C VAL A 82 -0.94 -24.37 2.38
N GLY A 83 -1.50 -23.20 2.09
CA GLY A 83 -2.94 -23.06 1.83
C GLY A 83 -3.43 -21.63 1.71
N LEU A 84 -4.62 -21.50 1.14
CA LEU A 84 -5.40 -20.27 1.13
C LEU A 84 -6.31 -20.24 2.36
N TYR A 85 -6.07 -19.27 3.23
CA TYR A 85 -6.92 -18.96 4.38
C TYR A 85 -7.79 -17.76 4.04
N LYS A 86 -9.07 -17.83 4.38
CA LYS A 86 -10.03 -16.77 4.15
C LYS A 86 -10.66 -16.31 5.46
N GLY A 87 -11.08 -15.07 5.52
CA GLY A 87 -11.70 -14.46 6.69
C GLY A 87 -12.29 -13.09 6.41
N TYR A 88 -12.58 -12.35 7.47
CA TYR A 88 -13.08 -10.99 7.43
C TYR A 88 -12.34 -10.14 8.46
N ILE A 89 -12.21 -8.84 8.20
CA ILE A 89 -11.67 -7.88 9.15
C ILE A 89 -12.80 -7.04 9.77
N ASP A 90 -12.76 -6.87 11.09
CA ASP A 90 -13.60 -5.95 11.85
C ASP A 90 -12.70 -5.08 12.73
N GLY A 91 -12.67 -3.78 12.43
CA GLY A 91 -11.65 -2.87 12.94
C GLY A 91 -10.23 -3.35 12.62
N ASN A 92 -9.49 -3.75 13.66
CA ASN A 92 -8.14 -4.31 13.54
C ASN A 92 -8.10 -5.83 13.76
N THR A 93 -9.25 -6.50 13.82
CA THR A 93 -9.33 -7.93 14.13
C THR A 93 -9.74 -8.71 12.89
N ILE A 94 -8.90 -9.63 12.45
CA ILE A 94 -9.22 -10.62 11.44
C ILE A 94 -9.86 -11.83 12.13
N VAL A 95 -11.05 -12.17 11.68
CA VAL A 95 -11.78 -13.38 12.03
C VAL A 95 -11.73 -14.32 10.83
N TRP A 96 -11.08 -15.47 10.98
CA TRP A 96 -10.95 -16.45 9.90
C TRP A 96 -12.25 -17.22 9.70
N ASP A 97 -12.50 -17.66 8.47
CA ASP A 97 -13.60 -18.56 8.15
C ASP A 97 -13.47 -19.83 9.01
N SER A 98 -14.59 -20.30 9.54
CA SER A 98 -14.66 -21.42 10.47
C SER A 98 -14.01 -22.70 9.94
N SER A 99 -13.96 -22.88 8.61
CA SER A 99 -13.27 -23.99 7.94
C SER A 99 -11.78 -24.08 8.21
N HIS A 100 -11.13 -22.98 8.64
CA HIS A 100 -9.70 -22.95 8.90
C HIS A 100 -9.33 -23.24 10.35
N ASN A 101 -10.29 -23.13 11.29
CA ASN A 101 -10.07 -23.32 12.72
C ASN A 101 -8.85 -22.53 13.26
N LEU A 102 -8.68 -21.29 12.80
CA LEU A 102 -7.60 -20.40 13.21
C LEU A 102 -8.08 -19.43 14.29
N PRO A 103 -7.22 -19.07 15.26
CA PRO A 103 -7.51 -18.01 16.21
C PRO A 103 -7.60 -16.65 15.50
N ASN A 104 -8.36 -15.71 16.08
CA ASN A 104 -8.43 -14.35 15.56
C ASN A 104 -7.04 -13.70 15.56
N ALA A 105 -6.75 -12.93 14.51
CA ALA A 105 -5.51 -12.16 14.40
C ALA A 105 -5.80 -10.66 14.58
N SER A 106 -4.83 -9.92 15.10
CA SER A 106 -4.77 -8.46 15.03
C SER A 106 -3.99 -8.07 13.77
N ALA A 107 -4.51 -7.13 13.00
CA ALA A 107 -3.89 -6.53 11.81
C ALA A 107 -3.89 -5.01 11.96
N LYS A 108 -2.69 -4.42 12.14
CA LYS A 108 -2.51 -2.99 12.40
C LYS A 108 -1.38 -2.44 11.56
N LEU A 109 -1.45 -1.18 11.17
CA LEU A 109 -0.30 -0.54 10.52
C LEU A 109 0.73 -0.08 11.56
N LYS A 110 2.01 -0.36 11.28
CA LYS A 110 3.17 0.20 11.98
C LYS A 110 4.04 0.92 10.96
N GLY A 111 3.87 2.24 10.90
CA GLY A 111 4.44 3.03 9.82
C GLY A 111 3.87 2.60 8.47
N THR A 112 4.74 2.16 7.55
CA THR A 112 4.37 1.70 6.21
C THR A 112 4.12 0.20 6.11
N GLN A 113 4.28 -0.54 7.20
CA GLN A 113 4.16 -1.99 7.25
C GLN A 113 2.86 -2.42 7.93
N LEU A 114 2.35 -3.58 7.55
CA LEU A 114 1.28 -4.26 8.28
C LEU A 114 1.90 -5.15 9.35
N GLU A 115 1.51 -4.96 10.60
CA GLU A 115 1.78 -5.87 11.70
C GLU A 115 0.60 -6.85 11.87
N LEU A 116 0.88 -8.14 11.75
CA LEU A 116 -0.04 -9.22 12.08
C LEU A 116 0.39 -9.92 13.38
N TYR A 117 -0.55 -10.19 14.29
CA TYR A 117 -0.27 -10.81 15.59
C TYR A 117 -1.47 -11.65 16.07
N TYR A 118 -1.25 -12.78 16.74
CA TYR A 118 -2.32 -13.63 17.27
C TYR A 118 -2.42 -13.51 18.81
N PRO A 119 -3.29 -12.63 19.35
CA PRO A 119 -3.31 -12.31 20.77
C PRO A 119 -3.72 -13.48 21.68
N SER A 120 -4.49 -14.44 21.17
CA SER A 120 -4.93 -15.61 21.95
C SER A 120 -3.93 -16.77 21.92
N VAL A 121 -2.82 -16.64 21.19
CA VAL A 121 -1.80 -17.70 21.07
C VAL A 121 -0.59 -17.33 21.91
N SER A 122 -0.28 -18.16 22.91
CA SER A 122 0.91 -17.98 23.74
C SER A 122 2.17 -17.95 22.89
N TYR A 123 3.07 -17.01 23.18
CA TYR A 123 4.33 -16.80 22.46
C TYR A 123 4.20 -16.40 20.98
N SER A 124 2.99 -16.01 20.53
CA SER A 124 2.88 -15.36 19.22
C SER A 124 3.76 -14.10 19.22
N LEU A 125 4.58 -13.94 18.19
CA LEU A 125 5.35 -12.74 17.97
C LEU A 125 4.69 -11.93 16.84
N PRO A 126 4.58 -10.61 16.98
CA PRO A 126 4.11 -9.76 15.89
C PRO A 126 4.99 -9.93 14.65
N THR A 127 4.36 -9.99 13.50
CA THR A 127 5.01 -10.20 12.21
C THR A 127 4.73 -9.01 11.31
N LEU A 128 5.81 -8.44 10.76
CA LEU A 128 5.72 -7.30 9.84
C LEU A 128 5.65 -7.79 8.39
N TYR A 129 4.80 -7.12 7.62
CA TYR A 129 4.61 -7.33 6.19
C TYR A 129 4.84 -6.01 5.47
N ASP A 130 5.57 -6.09 4.36
CA ASP A 130 5.76 -4.96 3.46
C ASP A 130 4.57 -4.85 2.51
N LYS A 131 4.30 -3.64 2.02
CA LYS A 131 3.35 -3.48 0.91
C LYS A 131 3.87 -4.25 -0.31
N GLY A 132 3.01 -4.99 -0.98
CA GLY A 132 3.43 -5.79 -2.14
C GLY A 132 2.29 -6.22 -3.05
N SER A 133 2.58 -7.24 -3.85
CA SER A 133 1.66 -7.81 -4.85
C SER A 133 1.36 -9.27 -4.53
N TRP A 134 0.14 -9.70 -4.82
CA TRP A 134 -0.27 -11.09 -4.61
C TRP A 134 0.46 -12.01 -5.58
N SER A 135 1.14 -13.03 -5.06
CA SER A 135 1.92 -13.97 -5.87
C SER A 135 1.09 -14.91 -6.73
N GLY A 136 -0.14 -15.21 -6.31
CA GLY A 136 -0.96 -16.23 -6.93
C GLY A 136 -0.65 -17.66 -6.49
N ASN A 137 0.26 -17.87 -5.52
CA ASN A 137 0.69 -19.23 -5.14
C ASN A 137 -0.43 -20.13 -4.59
N CYS A 138 -1.43 -19.54 -3.93
CA CYS A 138 -2.61 -20.24 -3.45
C CYS A 138 -3.84 -20.00 -4.34
N GLY A 139 -3.61 -19.67 -5.62
CA GLY A 139 -4.64 -19.32 -6.58
C GLY A 139 -4.73 -17.81 -6.85
N ALA A 140 -5.42 -17.45 -7.93
CA ALA A 140 -5.74 -16.06 -8.23
C ALA A 140 -6.73 -15.51 -7.20
N LEU A 141 -6.71 -14.19 -6.97
CA LEU A 141 -7.73 -13.48 -6.17
C LEU A 141 -9.10 -13.40 -6.89
N SER A 142 -9.44 -14.39 -7.72
CA SER A 142 -10.48 -14.43 -8.77
C SER A 142 -11.63 -13.42 -8.66
N GLY A 143 -11.27 -12.20 -9.04
CA GLY A 143 -11.98 -11.25 -9.90
C GLY A 143 -10.97 -10.16 -10.30
N GLY A 144 -9.77 -10.58 -10.73
CA GLY A 144 -8.58 -9.75 -10.93
C GLY A 144 -8.91 -8.30 -11.26
N THR A 145 -8.38 -7.36 -10.48
CA THR A 145 -6.97 -7.06 -10.75
C THR A 145 -6.07 -6.94 -9.53
N SER A 146 -4.85 -7.46 -9.68
CA SER A 146 -3.66 -6.68 -9.31
C SER A 146 -3.81 -5.28 -9.88
N GLY A 147 -4.40 -4.34 -9.14
CA GLY A 147 -4.44 -2.94 -9.53
C GLY A 147 -3.03 -2.35 -9.50
N SER A 148 -2.15 -2.79 -10.41
CA SER A 148 -1.61 -1.84 -11.34
C SER A 148 -2.83 -1.07 -11.82
N THR A 149 -3.03 0.14 -11.30
CA THR A 149 -3.95 1.09 -11.92
C THR A 149 -3.62 1.23 -13.41
N ASN A 150 -2.45 0.75 -13.87
CA ASN A 150 -2.00 0.80 -15.23
C ASN A 150 -2.77 -0.12 -16.18
N GLY A 151 -3.18 0.45 -17.31
CA GLY A 151 -3.48 -0.31 -18.52
C GLY A 151 -2.31 -0.30 -19.49
N LYS A 152 -2.52 -0.91 -20.65
CA LYS A 152 -1.55 -0.92 -21.75
C LYS A 152 -2.00 0.04 -22.85
N ALA A 153 -1.03 0.73 -23.44
CA ALA A 153 -1.24 1.49 -24.65
C ALA A 153 -0.30 0.99 -25.75
N LEU A 154 -0.85 0.82 -26.95
CA LEU A 154 -0.17 0.35 -28.14
C LEU A 154 -0.38 1.36 -29.27
N PHE A 155 0.70 1.88 -29.82
CA PHE A 155 0.66 2.67 -31.05
C PHE A 155 1.25 1.86 -32.19
N TRP A 156 0.55 1.85 -33.32
CA TRP A 156 0.88 0.99 -34.46
C TRP A 156 0.45 1.63 -35.79
N THR A 157 0.95 1.10 -36.90
CA THR A 157 0.50 1.46 -38.26
C THR A 157 0.10 0.21 -39.04
N SER A 158 -0.89 0.33 -39.93
CA SER A 158 -1.34 -0.78 -40.78
C SER A 158 -0.50 -0.98 -42.05
N SER A 159 0.33 -0.01 -42.39
CA SER A 159 1.21 -0.04 -43.55
C SER A 159 2.46 0.79 -43.27
N ASP A 160 3.45 0.69 -44.17
CA ASP A 160 4.51 1.68 -44.25
C ASP A 160 3.90 3.04 -44.65
N LEU A 161 4.27 4.08 -43.91
CA LEU A 161 3.84 5.47 -44.15
C LEU A 161 4.89 6.28 -44.93
N GLY A 162 5.98 5.63 -45.37
CA GLY A 162 7.02 6.22 -46.22
C GLY A 162 7.89 7.24 -45.49
N CYS A 163 7.97 7.19 -44.16
CA CYS A 163 8.68 8.18 -43.35
C CYS A 163 9.69 7.59 -42.35
N GLY A 164 9.93 6.28 -42.42
CA GLY A 164 10.80 5.54 -41.51
C GLY A 164 10.15 5.26 -40.15
N SER A 165 10.97 4.91 -39.16
CA SER A 165 10.49 4.63 -37.80
C SER A 165 9.78 5.84 -37.19
N ILE A 166 8.71 5.58 -36.45
CA ILE A 166 7.91 6.62 -35.79
C ILE A 166 8.22 6.60 -34.29
N THR A 167 8.63 7.73 -33.73
CA THR A 167 8.79 7.90 -32.28
C THR A 167 7.51 8.47 -31.69
N VAL A 168 6.94 7.76 -30.72
CA VAL A 168 5.77 8.16 -29.94
C VAL A 168 6.23 8.61 -28.56
N THR A 169 5.71 9.75 -28.10
CA THR A 169 5.89 10.26 -26.74
C THR A 169 4.54 10.26 -26.03
N LEU A 170 4.48 9.61 -24.88
CA LEU A 170 3.28 9.49 -24.05
C LEU A 170 3.67 9.70 -22.59
N SER A 171 3.08 10.71 -21.94
CA SER A 171 3.39 11.04 -20.54
C SER A 171 4.90 11.21 -20.25
N GLY A 172 5.65 11.78 -21.21
CA GLY A 172 7.10 11.96 -21.11
C GLY A 172 7.95 10.72 -21.40
N SER A 173 7.34 9.54 -21.52
CA SER A 173 8.01 8.31 -21.97
C SER A 173 7.99 8.18 -23.49
N THR A 174 9.02 7.57 -24.08
CA THR A 174 9.10 7.37 -25.53
C THR A 174 9.04 5.90 -25.92
N GLY A 175 8.44 5.61 -27.08
CA GLY A 175 8.40 4.30 -27.70
C GLY A 175 8.51 4.42 -29.23
N THR A 176 8.95 3.36 -29.91
CA THR A 176 9.21 3.40 -31.35
C THR A 176 8.36 2.37 -32.09
N ILE A 177 7.71 2.80 -33.17
CA ILE A 177 7.12 1.91 -34.17
C ILE A 177 8.17 1.69 -35.25
N SER A 178 8.59 0.44 -35.43
CA SER A 178 9.60 0.02 -36.40
C SER A 178 9.05 -0.98 -37.44
N GLN A 179 7.82 -1.45 -37.27
CA GLN A 179 7.14 -2.37 -38.17
C GLN A 179 5.67 -1.98 -38.33
N TYR A 180 5.03 -2.49 -39.38
CA TYR A 180 3.60 -2.30 -39.66
C TYR A 180 2.85 -3.64 -39.66
N TYR A 181 1.56 -3.57 -39.37
CA TYR A 181 0.67 -4.73 -39.25
C TYR A 181 -0.44 -4.67 -40.31
N SER A 182 -0.19 -5.29 -41.47
CA SER A 182 -1.14 -5.29 -42.60
C SER A 182 -2.29 -6.28 -42.44
N SER A 183 -2.13 -7.31 -41.60
CA SER A 183 -3.11 -8.38 -41.39
C SER A 183 -4.19 -8.06 -40.35
N GLY A 184 -4.11 -6.92 -39.67
CA GLY A 184 -5.09 -6.52 -38.67
C GLY A 184 -4.51 -5.68 -37.54
N THR A 185 -5.34 -5.48 -36.52
CA THR A 185 -4.95 -4.72 -35.33
C THR A 185 -4.14 -5.61 -34.38
N PRO A 186 -2.89 -5.26 -34.03
CA PRO A 186 -2.08 -6.04 -33.10
C PRO A 186 -2.56 -5.95 -31.66
N ASP A 187 -2.15 -6.92 -30.84
CA ASP A 187 -2.33 -6.89 -29.39
C ASP A 187 -1.26 -6.05 -28.69
N CYS A 188 -1.57 -5.54 -27.50
CA CYS A 188 -0.58 -4.81 -26.70
C CYS A 188 0.61 -5.72 -26.37
N GLY A 189 1.82 -5.17 -26.47
CA GLY A 189 3.07 -5.92 -26.36
C GLY A 189 3.58 -6.47 -27.70
N ALA A 190 2.84 -6.31 -28.80
CA ALA A 190 3.29 -6.73 -30.12
C ALA A 190 4.62 -6.08 -30.51
N SER A 191 5.50 -6.87 -31.11
CA SER A 191 6.84 -6.45 -31.53
C SER A 191 6.77 -5.34 -32.59
N GLY A 192 7.77 -4.47 -32.62
CA GLY A 192 7.85 -3.39 -33.61
C GLY A 192 6.78 -2.29 -33.46
N CYS A 193 5.97 -2.32 -32.40
CA CYS A 193 5.06 -1.24 -32.01
C CYS A 193 5.60 -0.44 -30.82
N ALA A 194 5.09 0.78 -30.64
CA ALA A 194 5.37 1.56 -29.43
C ALA A 194 4.40 1.13 -28.31
N ASN A 195 4.95 0.47 -27.29
CA ASN A 195 4.21 -0.13 -26.19
C ASN A 195 4.44 0.62 -24.88
N PHE A 196 3.37 0.93 -24.17
CA PHE A 196 3.41 1.65 -22.89
C PHE A 196 2.57 0.93 -21.83
N SER A 197 2.96 1.12 -20.57
CA SER A 197 2.20 0.68 -19.40
C SER A 197 2.10 1.86 -18.43
N LEU A 198 0.93 2.49 -18.35
CA LEU A 198 0.69 3.70 -17.56
C LEU A 198 -0.63 3.57 -16.80
N PRO A 199 -0.80 4.23 -15.65
CA PRO A 199 -2.06 4.28 -14.90
C PRO A 199 -3.27 4.53 -15.80
N ALA A 200 -4.44 4.08 -15.38
CA ALA A 200 -5.68 4.36 -16.07
C ALA A 200 -5.93 5.86 -16.03
N GLY A 201 -6.28 6.42 -17.18
CA GLY A 201 -6.36 7.87 -17.34
C GLY A 201 -6.33 8.28 -18.80
N SER A 202 -6.56 9.57 -19.03
CA SER A 202 -6.45 10.17 -20.36
C SER A 202 -5.10 10.87 -20.50
N TYR A 203 -4.38 10.54 -21.58
CA TYR A 203 -3.04 11.04 -21.81
C TYR A 203 -2.95 11.69 -23.18
N ASN A 204 -2.28 12.85 -23.21
CA ASN A 204 -1.85 13.43 -24.46
C ASN A 204 -0.64 12.66 -25.00
N PHE A 205 -0.66 12.38 -26.29
CA PHE A 205 0.48 11.83 -27.00
C PHE A 205 0.90 12.74 -28.15
N THR A 206 2.17 12.65 -28.49
CA THR A 206 2.70 13.13 -29.76
C THR A 206 3.44 11.98 -30.43
N ALA A 207 3.40 11.92 -31.76
CA ALA A 207 4.22 11.00 -32.52
C ALA A 207 4.83 11.72 -33.71
N LYS A 208 6.04 11.34 -34.10
CA LYS A 208 6.70 11.93 -35.26
C LYS A 208 7.60 10.93 -35.97
N CYS A 209 7.71 11.12 -37.27
CA CYS A 209 8.77 10.55 -38.10
C CYS A 209 9.40 11.68 -38.93
N SER A 210 10.20 11.33 -39.94
CA SER A 210 10.94 12.33 -40.74
C SER A 210 10.05 13.38 -41.43
N THR A 211 8.84 13.00 -41.88
CA THR A 211 7.97 13.85 -42.70
C THR A 211 6.56 14.03 -42.16
N LYS A 212 6.18 13.35 -41.08
CA LYS A 212 4.82 13.38 -40.52
C LYS A 212 4.84 13.54 -39.00
N ASN A 213 3.78 14.17 -38.48
CA ASN A 213 3.56 14.39 -37.07
C ASN A 213 2.10 14.07 -36.73
N TRP A 214 1.89 13.52 -35.54
CA TRP A 214 0.58 13.23 -34.96
C TRP A 214 0.52 13.77 -33.54
N SER A 215 -0.66 14.18 -33.13
CA SER A 215 -0.96 14.49 -31.73
C SER A 215 -2.41 14.12 -31.44
N GLY A 216 -2.70 13.81 -30.19
CA GLY A 216 -4.04 13.47 -29.77
C GLY A 216 -4.09 12.98 -28.34
N THR A 217 -5.23 12.40 -27.97
CA THR A 217 -5.46 11.81 -26.66
C THR A 217 -5.65 10.30 -26.80
N ILE A 218 -5.17 9.54 -25.82
CA ILE A 218 -5.51 8.14 -25.63
C ILE A 218 -6.01 7.93 -24.20
N THR A 219 -7.14 7.25 -24.07
CA THR A 219 -7.66 6.84 -22.76
C THR A 219 -7.20 5.42 -22.48
N ILE A 220 -6.42 5.26 -21.43
CA ILE A 220 -5.97 3.97 -20.92
C ILE A 220 -6.97 3.51 -19.86
N THR A 221 -7.61 2.37 -20.09
CA THR A 221 -8.44 1.72 -19.06
C THR A 221 -7.58 0.78 -18.24
N ALA A 222 -7.87 0.68 -16.93
CA ALA A 222 -7.22 -0.31 -16.08
C ALA A 222 -7.38 -1.70 -16.73
N ASP A 223 -6.27 -2.43 -16.81
CA ASP A 223 -6.20 -3.80 -17.38
C ASP A 223 -6.65 -3.95 -18.83
N GLY A 224 -6.90 -2.82 -19.50
CA GLY A 224 -7.24 -2.79 -20.90
C GLY A 224 -6.01 -2.66 -21.78
N CYS A 225 -6.25 -2.95 -23.06
CA CYS A 225 -5.33 -2.65 -24.14
C CYS A 225 -5.93 -1.56 -25.03
N SER A 226 -5.42 -0.35 -24.86
CA SER A 226 -5.82 0.82 -25.63
C SER A 226 -4.95 0.90 -26.88
N ARG A 227 -5.55 0.83 -28.05
CA ARG A 227 -4.83 0.71 -29.33
C ARG A 227 -5.06 1.96 -30.17
N MET A 228 -3.97 2.61 -30.57
CA MET A 228 -3.98 3.81 -31.40
C MET A 228 -3.30 3.51 -32.74
N ARG A 229 -4.09 3.54 -33.82
CA ARG A 229 -3.54 3.43 -35.17
C ARG A 229 -3.14 4.81 -35.68
N LEU A 230 -1.88 4.97 -36.06
CA LEU A 230 -1.42 6.17 -36.76
C LEU A 230 -1.65 6.01 -38.26
N THR A 231 -2.21 7.04 -38.90
CA THR A 231 -2.54 7.05 -40.33
C THR A 231 -1.86 8.20 -41.05
N SER A 232 -1.64 8.05 -42.35
CA SER A 232 -1.05 9.09 -43.20
C SER A 232 -1.84 10.39 -43.19
#